data_AF-A0A4Q6APX6-F1
#
_entry.id   AF-A0A4Q6APX6-F1
#
_cell.length_a   1.000
_cell.length_b   1.000
_cell.length_c   1.000
_cell.angle_alpha   90.00
_cell.angle_beta   90.00
_cell.angle_gamma   90.00
#
_symmetry.space_group_name_H-M   'P 1'
#
loop_
_entity.id
_entity.type
_entity.pdbx_description
1 polymer ?
#
loop_
_entity_poly.entity_id
_entity_poly.type
_entity_poly.pdbx_seq_one_letter_code
_entity_poly.pdbx_strand_id
1 'polypeptide(L)'
;WSAIGLSIALTIGYQNFEDLLKGAGAADEHFRDADLEKNIPVLMALISLWYINFFGTQSEAILPYDQYLHRFAAYFQQGNMESNGKRADRNGEEVEYATGPVIWGEPGTNGQHAFYQLIHQGTVIIPCDFIAPAQSHNPIGDHHPKLLSNFFAQTEALMNGKTEEEVETEFLKGGKSPEEIARLAPFKIFPGNRPTNSILLKKITPVSLGSLVAFYEHKIFVQGVIWNIYSFDQWGVELGKQLANKILPELQNNENVSSHDSSTNGLINAYKSMRQ
;
A
#
# COMPACT_ATOMS: atom_id res chain seq x y z
N TRP A 1 19.50 3.85 0.15
CA TRP A 1 20.35 5.03 -0.11
C TRP A 1 21.79 4.90 0.37
N SER A 2 22.06 4.36 1.57
CA SER A 2 23.40 4.26 2.17
C SER A 2 24.20 3.02 1.73
N ALA A 3 25.28 2.69 2.46
CA ALA A 3 26.06 1.46 2.30
C ALA A 3 25.23 0.16 2.37
N ILE A 4 24.04 0.19 3.02
CA ILE A 4 23.07 -0.92 2.96
C ILE A 4 22.65 -1.25 1.51
N GLY A 5 22.70 -0.27 0.61
CA GLY A 5 22.45 -0.42 -0.81
C GLY A 5 23.58 -1.08 -1.61
N LEU A 6 24.64 -1.60 -0.97
CA LEU A 6 25.77 -2.23 -1.67
C LEU A 6 25.32 -3.36 -2.61
N SER A 7 24.36 -4.18 -2.19
CA SER A 7 23.82 -5.25 -3.05
C SER A 7 23.14 -4.74 -4.30
N ILE A 8 22.49 -3.57 -4.23
CA ILE A 8 21.88 -2.89 -5.39
C ILE A 8 22.99 -2.46 -6.35
N ALA A 9 24.01 -1.74 -5.85
CA ALA A 9 25.15 -1.30 -6.66
C ALA A 9 25.90 -2.46 -7.34
N LEU A 10 26.04 -3.60 -6.65
CA LEU A 10 26.63 -4.81 -7.24
C LEU A 10 25.74 -5.46 -8.31
N THR A 11 24.42 -5.36 -8.19
CA THR A 11 23.47 -6.00 -9.10
C THR A 11 23.26 -5.19 -10.38
N ILE A 12 23.06 -3.87 -10.26
CA ILE A 12 22.76 -2.99 -11.40
C ILE A 12 23.97 -2.15 -11.85
N GLY A 13 25.11 -2.28 -11.18
CA GLY A 13 26.29 -1.45 -11.42
C GLY A 13 26.21 -0.10 -10.72
N TYR A 14 27.38 0.44 -10.35
CA TYR A 14 27.46 1.69 -9.57
C TYR A 14 26.84 2.89 -10.30
N GLN A 15 26.98 3.00 -11.63
CA GLN A 15 26.39 4.10 -12.38
C GLN A 15 24.86 4.14 -12.25
N ASN A 16 24.20 2.99 -12.36
CA ASN A 16 22.74 2.92 -12.19
C ASN A 16 22.34 3.16 -10.72
N PHE A 17 23.17 2.77 -9.75
CA PHE A 17 22.95 3.11 -8.35
C PHE A 17 23.07 4.63 -8.12
N GLU A 18 24.06 5.28 -8.72
CA GLU A 18 24.19 6.74 -8.68
C GLU A 18 22.97 7.43 -9.32
N ASP A 19 22.47 6.91 -10.44
CA ASP A 19 21.27 7.44 -11.09
C ASP A 19 20.01 7.27 -10.23
N LEU A 20 19.92 6.16 -9.47
CA LEU A 20 18.90 5.99 -8.43
C LEU A 20 18.99 7.08 -7.35
N LEU A 21 20.20 7.41 -6.88
CA LEU A 21 20.42 8.51 -5.92
C LEU A 21 20.07 9.88 -6.51
N LYS A 22 20.45 10.14 -7.77
CA LYS A 22 20.10 11.41 -8.46
C LYS A 22 18.59 11.58 -8.60
N GLY A 23 17.88 10.49 -8.88
CA GLY A 23 16.41 10.48 -8.89
C GLY A 23 15.80 10.91 -7.56
N ALA A 24 16.30 10.35 -6.45
CA ALA A 24 15.87 10.74 -5.11
C ALA A 24 16.23 12.20 -4.80
N GLY A 25 17.47 12.62 -5.12
CA GLY A 25 17.91 14.01 -4.92
C GLY A 25 17.06 15.05 -5.67
N ALA A 26 16.64 14.73 -6.90
CA ALA A 26 15.73 15.61 -7.65
C ALA A 26 14.33 15.70 -6.99
N ALA A 27 13.85 14.61 -6.37
CA ALA A 27 12.61 14.62 -5.61
C ALA A 27 12.76 15.41 -4.29
N ASP A 28 13.92 15.37 -3.64
CA ASP A 28 14.25 16.19 -2.47
C ASP A 28 14.24 17.67 -2.79
N GLU A 29 14.87 18.07 -3.91
CA GLU A 29 14.87 19.45 -4.41
C GLU A 29 13.44 19.92 -4.71
N HIS A 30 12.64 19.11 -5.41
CA HIS A 30 11.23 19.40 -5.64
C HIS A 30 10.45 19.58 -4.34
N PHE A 31 10.61 18.67 -3.38
CA PHE A 31 9.93 18.73 -2.10
C PHE A 31 10.31 19.99 -1.30
N ARG A 32 11.58 20.41 -1.34
CA ARG A 32 12.08 21.58 -0.64
C ARG A 32 11.63 22.90 -1.28
N ASP A 33 11.66 22.98 -2.61
CA ASP A 33 11.62 24.26 -3.32
C ASP A 33 10.25 24.56 -3.97
N ALA A 34 9.39 23.56 -4.20
CA ALA A 34 8.08 23.78 -4.82
C ALA A 34 7.04 24.34 -3.84
N ASP A 35 6.22 25.29 -4.31
CA ASP A 35 5.04 25.79 -3.59
C ASP A 35 4.12 24.64 -3.17
N LEU A 36 3.54 24.72 -1.97
CA LEU A 36 2.79 23.62 -1.35
C LEU A 36 1.65 23.10 -2.25
N GLU A 37 0.95 23.98 -2.96
CA GLU A 37 -0.14 23.64 -3.89
C GLU A 37 0.32 22.93 -5.17
N LYS A 38 1.62 22.88 -5.45
CA LYS A 38 2.24 22.15 -6.57
C LYS A 38 3.21 21.07 -6.10
N ASN A 39 3.35 20.91 -4.78
CA ASN A 39 4.29 19.97 -4.18
C ASN A 39 3.65 18.58 -4.11
N ILE A 40 4.21 17.65 -4.87
CA ILE A 40 3.61 16.31 -5.13
C ILE A 40 3.47 15.54 -3.81
N PRO A 41 4.55 15.35 -3.01
CA PRO A 41 4.43 14.71 -1.69
C PRO A 41 3.42 15.36 -0.75
N VAL A 42 3.33 16.70 -0.73
CA VAL A 42 2.37 17.43 0.12
C VAL A 42 0.94 17.12 -0.31
N LEU A 43 0.63 17.21 -1.61
CA LEU A 43 -0.70 16.89 -2.13
C LEU A 43 -1.07 15.43 -1.85
N MET A 44 -0.15 14.48 -2.08
CA MET A 44 -0.35 13.07 -1.75
C MET A 44 -0.65 12.86 -0.26
N ALA A 45 0.05 13.57 0.62
CA ALA A 45 -0.14 13.50 2.07
C ALA A 45 -1.50 14.07 2.49
N LEU A 46 -1.89 15.24 1.96
CA LEU A 46 -3.15 15.89 2.29
C LEU A 46 -4.37 15.10 1.80
N ILE A 47 -4.30 14.51 0.60
CA ILE A 47 -5.36 13.62 0.09
C ILE A 47 -5.49 12.38 0.98
N SER A 48 -4.37 11.80 1.39
CA SER A 48 -4.37 10.66 2.30
C SER A 48 -4.98 11.02 3.67
N LEU A 49 -4.55 12.13 4.27
CA LEU A 49 -5.09 12.66 5.52
C LEU A 49 -6.60 12.92 5.44
N TRP A 50 -7.07 13.42 4.29
CA TRP A 50 -8.49 13.63 4.05
C TRP A 50 -9.28 12.32 4.20
N TYR A 51 -8.83 11.24 3.56
CA TYR A 51 -9.51 9.96 3.67
C TYR A 51 -9.37 9.30 5.05
N ILE A 52 -8.19 9.39 5.66
CA ILE A 52 -7.93 8.80 6.97
C ILE A 52 -8.73 9.51 8.07
N ASN A 53 -8.57 10.84 8.19
CA ASN A 53 -9.06 11.57 9.34
C ASN A 53 -10.51 12.05 9.20
N PHE A 54 -11.03 12.18 7.97
CA PHE A 54 -12.41 12.64 7.74
C PHE A 54 -13.33 11.54 7.22
N PHE A 55 -12.85 10.66 6.33
CA PHE A 55 -13.64 9.50 5.87
C PHE A 55 -13.44 8.25 6.75
N GLY A 56 -12.46 8.27 7.67
CA GLY A 56 -12.20 7.15 8.57
C GLY A 56 -11.61 5.92 7.87
N THR A 57 -11.00 6.07 6.70
CA THR A 57 -10.41 4.92 5.97
C THR A 57 -9.19 4.40 6.72
N GLN A 58 -9.12 3.08 6.92
CA GLN A 58 -8.04 2.46 7.70
C GLN A 58 -6.87 1.94 6.86
N SER A 59 -6.99 1.97 5.53
CA SER A 59 -5.98 1.40 4.64
C SER A 59 -5.80 2.19 3.36
N GLU A 60 -4.60 2.13 2.79
CA GLU A 60 -4.33 2.59 1.42
C GLU A 60 -3.71 1.45 0.61
N ALA A 61 -4.17 1.29 -0.63
CA ALA A 61 -3.64 0.29 -1.55
C ALA A 61 -2.63 0.90 -2.53
N ILE A 62 -1.45 0.30 -2.67
CA ILE A 62 -0.45 0.67 -3.67
C ILE A 62 -0.43 -0.41 -4.76
N LEU A 63 -0.84 -0.06 -5.97
CA LEU A 63 -1.19 -1.00 -7.04
C LEU A 63 -0.34 -0.73 -8.31
N PRO A 64 0.93 -1.18 -8.34
CA PRO A 64 1.78 -0.97 -9.49
C PRO A 64 1.41 -1.92 -10.64
N TYR A 65 1.05 -1.39 -11.80
CA TYR A 65 0.90 -2.12 -13.06
C TYR A 65 2.27 -2.34 -13.71
N ASP A 66 3.17 -2.96 -12.94
CA ASP A 66 4.51 -3.37 -13.36
C ASP A 66 4.99 -4.53 -12.46
N GLN A 67 5.38 -5.65 -13.07
CA GLN A 67 5.77 -6.85 -12.33
C GLN A 67 7.13 -6.70 -11.61
N TYR A 68 8.04 -5.85 -12.09
CA TYR A 68 9.31 -5.61 -11.38
C TYR A 68 9.08 -4.84 -10.06
N LEU A 69 7.96 -4.13 -9.93
CA LEU A 69 7.53 -3.45 -8.72
C LEU A 69 6.73 -4.33 -7.75
N HIS A 70 6.74 -5.66 -7.89
CA HIS A 70 5.95 -6.56 -7.03
C HIS A 70 6.28 -6.47 -5.52
N ARG A 71 7.43 -5.90 -5.12
CA ARG A 71 7.80 -5.66 -3.72
C ARG A 71 7.61 -4.20 -3.27
N PHE A 72 7.14 -3.33 -4.15
CA PHE A 72 7.04 -1.90 -3.87
C PHE A 72 6.03 -1.59 -2.75
N ALA A 73 4.83 -2.20 -2.79
CA ALA A 73 3.87 -2.07 -1.70
C ALA A 73 4.42 -2.60 -0.36
N ALA A 74 5.10 -3.74 -0.37
CA ALA A 74 5.71 -4.33 0.82
C ALA A 74 6.89 -3.49 1.37
N TYR A 75 7.64 -2.79 0.52
CA TYR A 75 8.65 -1.84 0.98
C TYR A 75 8.00 -0.70 1.78
N PHE A 76 6.87 -0.18 1.31
CA PHE A 76 6.12 0.88 2.00
C PHE A 76 5.22 0.40 3.13
N GLN A 77 4.99 -0.90 3.29
CA GLN A 77 4.47 -1.43 4.56
C GLN A 77 5.41 -1.06 5.70
N GLN A 78 6.71 -1.33 5.54
CA GLN A 78 7.68 -0.89 6.54
C GLN A 78 7.78 0.63 6.55
N GLY A 79 8.09 1.24 5.39
CA GLY A 79 8.38 2.68 5.33
C GLY A 79 7.26 3.57 5.87
N ASN A 80 5.99 3.23 5.64
CA ASN A 80 4.86 4.02 6.13
C ASN A 80 4.41 3.57 7.53
N MET A 81 4.12 2.27 7.71
CA MET A 81 3.46 1.79 8.93
C MET A 81 4.41 1.80 10.14
N GLU A 82 5.71 1.52 9.95
CA GLU A 82 6.69 1.61 11.05
C GLU A 82 6.97 3.08 11.42
N SER A 83 6.94 3.98 10.45
CA SER A 83 7.11 5.41 10.67
C SER A 83 5.92 6.05 11.37
N ASN A 84 4.72 5.91 10.81
CA ASN A 84 3.54 6.67 11.22
C ASN A 84 2.50 5.86 12.02
N GLY A 85 2.72 4.57 12.25
CA GLY A 85 1.90 3.74 13.14
C GLY A 85 2.14 4.06 14.62
N LYS A 86 1.83 5.31 15.02
CA LYS A 86 2.13 5.87 16.34
C LYS A 86 0.85 6.31 17.02
N ARG A 87 0.83 6.23 18.35
CA ARG A 87 -0.31 6.63 19.20
C ARG A 87 -0.01 7.78 20.16
N ALA A 88 1.23 8.23 20.23
CA ALA A 88 1.64 9.33 21.10
C ALA A 88 2.19 10.46 20.24
N ASP A 89 1.83 11.69 20.58
CA ASP A 89 2.29 12.88 19.91
C ASP A 89 3.69 13.31 20.41
N ARG A 90 4.26 14.36 19.81
CA ARG A 90 5.59 14.85 20.16
C ARG A 90 5.67 15.50 21.55
N ASN A 91 4.53 15.79 22.19
CA ASN A 91 4.45 16.28 23.56
C ASN A 91 4.41 15.13 24.58
N GLY A 92 4.23 13.89 24.13
CA GLY A 92 4.14 12.70 24.96
C GLY A 92 2.71 12.34 25.37
N GLU A 93 1.70 12.98 24.78
CA GLU A 93 0.29 12.70 25.04
C GLU A 93 -0.28 11.70 24.03
N GLU A 94 -1.28 10.92 24.45
CA GLU A 94 -1.98 10.01 23.54
C GLU A 94 -2.84 10.80 22.54
N VAL A 95 -2.80 10.41 21.26
CA VAL A 95 -3.57 11.09 20.21
C VAL A 95 -5.04 10.67 20.22
N GLU A 96 -5.94 11.62 19.99
CA GLU A 96 -7.40 11.39 19.87
C GLU A 96 -7.87 11.27 18.40
N TYR A 97 -6.93 11.12 17.47
CA TYR A 97 -7.17 11.04 16.03
C TYR A 97 -6.40 9.86 15.40
N ALA A 98 -6.85 9.40 14.23
CA ALA A 98 -6.16 8.37 13.47
C ALA A 98 -4.80 8.87 12.94
N THR A 99 -3.80 7.99 12.93
CA THR A 99 -2.45 8.21 12.37
C THR A 99 -2.23 7.29 11.15
N GLY A 100 -1.05 6.68 11.00
CA GLY A 100 -0.66 5.94 9.80
C GLY A 100 -1.66 4.83 9.39
N PRO A 101 -2.00 4.73 8.10
CA PRO A 101 -2.92 3.71 7.59
C PRO A 101 -2.22 2.35 7.42
N VAL A 102 -3.00 1.28 7.27
CA VAL A 102 -2.47 -0.01 6.81
C VAL A 102 -2.15 0.07 5.32
N ILE A 103 -0.89 -0.13 4.95
CA ILE A 103 -0.46 -0.19 3.55
C ILE A 103 -0.51 -1.63 3.05
N TRP A 104 -1.04 -1.83 1.84
CA TRP A 104 -1.05 -3.15 1.20
C TRP A 104 -1.15 -3.02 -0.32
N GLY A 105 -1.04 -4.14 -1.03
CA GLY A 105 -1.21 -4.18 -2.48
C GLY A 105 -0.40 -5.27 -3.16
N GLU A 106 -0.76 -5.54 -4.41
CA GLU A 106 -0.09 -6.49 -5.32
C GLU A 106 -0.03 -5.85 -6.71
N PRO A 107 0.95 -6.20 -7.56
CA PRO A 107 1.04 -5.62 -8.89
C PRO A 107 -0.16 -6.02 -9.76
N GLY A 108 -0.56 -5.11 -10.64
CA GLY A 108 -1.54 -5.38 -11.69
C GLY A 108 -0.95 -6.30 -12.77
N THR A 109 -1.71 -7.24 -13.34
CA THR A 109 -3.15 -7.53 -13.14
C THR A 109 -3.42 -8.60 -12.09
N ASN A 110 -2.43 -9.05 -11.31
CA ASN A 110 -2.62 -10.11 -10.31
C ASN A 110 -3.60 -9.67 -9.22
N GLY A 111 -3.42 -8.45 -8.67
CA GLY A 111 -4.34 -7.89 -7.69
C GLY A 111 -5.79 -7.74 -8.19
N GLN A 112 -5.94 -7.43 -9.49
CA GLN A 112 -7.25 -7.30 -10.15
C GLN A 112 -8.08 -8.58 -10.08
N HIS A 113 -7.43 -9.75 -10.12
CA HIS A 113 -8.11 -11.04 -10.02
C HIS A 113 -8.16 -11.62 -8.61
N ALA A 114 -7.72 -10.87 -7.59
CA ALA A 114 -7.69 -11.31 -6.21
C ALA A 114 -8.68 -10.54 -5.33
N PHE A 115 -8.51 -9.22 -5.19
CA PHE A 115 -9.21 -8.43 -4.17
C PHE A 115 -9.97 -7.20 -4.71
N TYR A 116 -9.89 -6.93 -6.03
CA TYR A 116 -10.60 -5.79 -6.63
C TYR A 116 -12.13 -5.94 -6.54
N GLN A 117 -12.65 -7.15 -6.38
CA GLN A 117 -14.07 -7.39 -6.06
C GLN A 117 -14.49 -6.61 -4.80
N LEU A 118 -13.67 -6.67 -3.73
CA LEU A 118 -13.90 -5.93 -2.50
C LEU A 118 -13.72 -4.44 -2.71
N ILE A 119 -12.70 -4.03 -3.46
CA ILE A 119 -12.47 -2.62 -3.77
C ILE A 119 -13.68 -2.03 -4.52
N HIS A 120 -14.29 -2.75 -5.47
CA HIS A 120 -15.40 -2.26 -6.30
C HIS A 120 -16.78 -2.33 -5.65
N GLN A 121 -17.10 -3.42 -4.96
CA GLN A 121 -18.45 -3.69 -4.45
C GLN A 121 -18.50 -3.97 -2.95
N GLY A 122 -17.37 -3.94 -2.26
CA GLY A 122 -17.32 -4.02 -0.81
C GLY A 122 -17.87 -2.76 -0.13
N THR A 123 -18.07 -2.84 1.18
CA THR A 123 -18.67 -1.77 2.00
C THR A 123 -17.63 -0.79 2.56
N VAL A 124 -16.35 -1.02 2.32
CA VAL A 124 -15.25 -0.15 2.77
C VAL A 124 -14.73 0.70 1.61
N ILE A 125 -14.33 1.93 1.92
CA ILE A 125 -13.62 2.82 1.00
C ILE A 125 -12.12 2.58 1.18
N ILE A 126 -11.44 2.32 0.07
CA ILE A 126 -9.99 2.07 0.03
C ILE A 126 -9.40 3.03 -1.00
N PRO A 127 -8.74 4.12 -0.58
CA PRO A 127 -7.91 4.94 -1.47
C PRO A 127 -6.82 4.09 -2.11
N CYS A 128 -6.66 4.23 -3.44
CA CYS A 128 -5.71 3.45 -4.21
C CYS A 128 -4.75 4.34 -5.01
N ASP A 129 -3.45 4.08 -4.90
CA ASP A 129 -2.43 4.65 -5.77
C ASP A 129 -2.12 3.65 -6.89
N PHE A 130 -2.59 3.93 -8.10
CA PHE A 130 -2.27 3.18 -9.30
C PHE A 130 -0.99 3.74 -9.91
N ILE A 131 -0.01 2.88 -10.21
CA ILE A 131 1.29 3.29 -10.75
C ILE A 131 1.57 2.51 -12.03
N ALA A 132 1.94 3.16 -13.13
CA ALA A 132 2.33 2.47 -14.36
C ALA A 132 3.46 3.19 -15.12
N PRO A 133 4.38 2.47 -15.77
CA PRO A 133 5.22 3.04 -16.82
C PRO A 133 4.48 3.04 -18.17
N ALA A 134 4.65 4.08 -18.97
CA ALA A 134 4.15 4.16 -20.34
C ALA A 134 5.00 3.31 -21.33
N GLN A 135 6.22 2.95 -20.95
CA GLN A 135 7.14 2.13 -21.74
C GLN A 135 7.59 0.91 -20.94
N SER A 136 7.33 -0.28 -21.49
CA SER A 136 7.85 -1.55 -20.96
C SER A 136 9.35 -1.72 -21.20
N HIS A 137 10.03 -2.43 -20.30
CA HIS A 137 11.37 -2.99 -20.58
C HIS A 137 11.30 -4.23 -21.47
N ASN A 138 10.14 -4.88 -21.55
CA ASN A 138 9.89 -6.08 -22.34
C ASN A 138 8.76 -5.81 -23.34
N PRO A 139 9.04 -5.18 -24.50
CA PRO A 139 8.03 -4.87 -25.51
C PRO A 139 7.64 -6.13 -26.30
N ILE A 140 6.81 -6.98 -25.70
CA ILE A 140 6.36 -8.25 -26.28
C ILE A 140 4.93 -8.10 -26.79
N GLY A 141 4.77 -8.12 -28.12
CA GLY A 141 3.46 -8.06 -28.78
C GLY A 141 2.60 -6.90 -28.27
N ASP A 142 1.36 -7.19 -27.90
CA ASP A 142 0.38 -6.24 -27.38
C ASP A 142 0.22 -6.30 -25.84
N HIS A 143 1.16 -6.96 -25.13
CA HIS A 143 1.06 -7.15 -23.67
C HIS A 143 1.00 -5.82 -22.93
N HIS A 144 1.86 -4.86 -23.27
CA HIS A 144 1.91 -3.59 -22.55
C HIS A 144 0.69 -2.69 -22.83
N PRO A 145 0.19 -2.55 -24.08
CA PRO A 145 -1.11 -1.94 -24.33
C PRO A 145 -2.27 -2.58 -23.55
N LYS A 146 -2.34 -3.92 -23.48
CA LYS A 146 -3.36 -4.64 -22.67
C LYS A 146 -3.23 -4.37 -21.18
N LEU A 147 -2.00 -4.27 -20.67
CA LEU A 147 -1.74 -3.91 -19.28
C LEU A 147 -2.23 -2.48 -18.99
N LEU A 148 -1.88 -1.53 -19.85
CA LEU A 148 -2.27 -0.13 -19.70
C LEU A 148 -3.77 0.08 -19.90
N SER A 149 -4.44 -0.68 -20.78
CA SER A 149 -5.90 -0.61 -20.89
C SER A 149 -6.58 -1.01 -19.58
N ASN A 150 -6.04 -2.00 -18.85
CA ASN A 150 -6.55 -2.35 -17.53
C ASN A 150 -6.22 -1.26 -16.48
N PHE A 151 -5.02 -0.68 -16.51
CA PHE A 151 -4.66 0.44 -15.62
C PHE A 151 -5.65 1.61 -15.75
N PHE A 152 -5.96 2.04 -16.98
CA PHE A 152 -6.91 3.13 -17.22
C PHE A 152 -8.35 2.73 -16.90
N ALA A 153 -8.79 1.54 -17.33
CA ALA A 153 -10.18 1.11 -17.13
C ALA A 153 -10.53 0.91 -15.65
N GLN A 154 -9.58 0.52 -14.80
CA GLN A 154 -9.85 0.28 -13.39
C GLN A 154 -10.12 1.57 -12.62
N THR A 155 -9.33 2.61 -12.83
CA THR A 155 -9.54 3.91 -12.16
C THR A 155 -10.81 4.60 -12.68
N GLU A 156 -11.11 4.46 -13.98
CA GLU A 156 -12.38 4.90 -14.58
C GLU A 156 -13.58 4.17 -13.97
N ALA A 157 -13.54 2.85 -13.87
CA ALA A 157 -14.61 2.04 -13.29
C ALA A 157 -14.83 2.35 -11.80
N LEU A 158 -13.77 2.61 -11.04
CA LEU A 158 -13.85 2.99 -9.62
C LEU A 158 -14.52 4.36 -9.44
N MET A 159 -14.28 5.30 -10.34
CA MET A 159 -14.93 6.61 -10.30
C MET A 159 -16.39 6.52 -10.75
N ASN A 160 -16.65 5.96 -11.92
CA ASN A 160 -17.95 6.05 -12.59
C ASN A 160 -18.95 5.01 -12.10
N GLY A 161 -18.49 3.83 -11.72
CA GLY A 161 -19.38 2.71 -11.41
C GLY A 161 -20.20 2.27 -12.63
N LYS A 162 -21.38 1.74 -12.35
CA LYS A 162 -22.37 1.26 -13.31
C LYS A 162 -23.74 1.25 -12.66
N THR A 163 -24.65 2.04 -13.22
CA THR A 163 -26.00 2.28 -12.69
C THR A 163 -26.93 1.10 -12.95
N GLU A 164 -28.05 1.07 -12.22
CA GLU A 164 -29.11 0.07 -12.42
C GLU A 164 -29.65 0.10 -13.87
N GLU A 165 -29.93 1.29 -14.40
CA GLU A 165 -30.44 1.46 -15.78
C GLU A 165 -29.49 0.88 -16.83
N GLU A 166 -28.17 1.08 -16.67
CA GLU A 166 -27.17 0.51 -17.57
C GLU A 166 -27.14 -1.02 -17.49
N VAL A 167 -27.25 -1.57 -16.29
CA VAL A 167 -27.29 -3.02 -16.06
C VAL A 167 -28.54 -3.65 -16.67
N GLU A 168 -29.71 -3.06 -16.43
CA GLU A 168 -30.98 -3.53 -16.99
C GLU A 168 -30.96 -3.48 -18.52
N THR A 169 -30.47 -2.37 -19.09
CA THR A 169 -30.33 -2.20 -20.54
C THR A 169 -29.44 -3.27 -21.16
N GLU A 170 -28.32 -3.60 -20.53
CA GLU A 170 -27.43 -4.66 -21.00
C GLU A 170 -28.07 -6.05 -20.91
N PHE A 171 -28.79 -6.33 -19.82
CA PHE A 171 -29.46 -7.60 -19.65
C PHE A 171 -30.62 -7.81 -20.61
N LEU A 172 -31.39 -6.75 -20.90
CA LEU A 172 -32.43 -6.77 -21.94
C LEU A 172 -31.82 -7.06 -23.31
N LYS A 173 -30.72 -6.38 -23.68
CA LYS A 173 -29.99 -6.65 -24.94
C LYS A 173 -29.42 -8.07 -24.99
N GLY A 174 -29.05 -8.63 -23.84
CA GLY A 174 -28.59 -10.00 -23.67
C GLY A 174 -29.70 -11.06 -23.67
N GLY A 175 -30.97 -10.67 -23.81
CA GLY A 175 -32.11 -11.59 -23.91
C GLY A 175 -32.55 -12.22 -22.58
N LYS A 176 -32.23 -11.61 -21.43
CA LYS A 176 -32.70 -12.07 -20.12
C LYS A 176 -34.17 -11.74 -19.89
N SER A 177 -34.89 -12.61 -19.18
CA SER A 177 -36.28 -12.33 -18.80
C SER A 177 -36.38 -11.22 -17.74
N PRO A 178 -37.53 -10.52 -17.62
CA PRO A 178 -37.74 -9.53 -16.55
C PRO A 178 -37.49 -10.08 -15.14
N GLU A 179 -37.86 -11.33 -14.89
CA GLU A 179 -37.64 -12.00 -13.60
C GLU A 179 -36.15 -12.27 -13.36
N GLU A 180 -35.40 -12.62 -14.40
CA GLU A 180 -33.94 -12.77 -14.31
C GLU A 180 -33.24 -11.43 -14.08
N ILE A 181 -33.71 -10.36 -14.73
CA ILE A 181 -33.17 -9.00 -14.57
C ILE A 181 -33.36 -8.54 -13.13
N ALA A 182 -34.60 -8.58 -12.62
CA ALA A 182 -34.91 -8.16 -11.25
C ALA A 182 -34.10 -8.93 -10.21
N ARG A 183 -33.82 -10.22 -10.46
CA ARG A 183 -33.02 -11.05 -9.56
C ARG A 183 -31.52 -10.77 -9.65
N LEU A 184 -30.99 -10.43 -10.83
CA LEU A 184 -29.53 -10.35 -11.06
C LEU A 184 -28.97 -8.93 -11.05
N ALA A 185 -29.78 -7.92 -11.39
CA ALA A 185 -29.33 -6.54 -11.54
C ALA A 185 -28.63 -6.00 -10.29
N PRO A 186 -29.14 -6.21 -9.05
CA PRO A 186 -28.49 -5.70 -7.85
C PRO A 186 -27.02 -6.14 -7.66
N PHE A 187 -26.66 -7.32 -8.17
CA PHE A 187 -25.29 -7.86 -8.07
C PHE A 187 -24.33 -7.33 -9.14
N LYS A 188 -24.87 -6.63 -10.15
CA LYS A 188 -24.11 -6.06 -11.28
C LYS A 188 -24.04 -4.53 -11.25
N ILE A 189 -24.69 -3.90 -10.28
CA ILE A 189 -24.55 -2.47 -10.01
C ILE A 189 -23.17 -2.24 -9.37
N PHE A 190 -22.48 -1.20 -9.85
CA PHE A 190 -21.24 -0.72 -9.27
C PHE A 190 -21.47 0.70 -8.76
N PRO A 191 -21.33 0.97 -7.45
CA PRO A 191 -21.69 2.28 -6.90
C PRO A 191 -20.77 3.42 -7.37
N GLY A 192 -19.58 3.12 -7.90
CA GLY A 192 -18.59 4.13 -8.27
C GLY A 192 -18.13 4.93 -7.05
N ASN A 193 -17.69 6.17 -7.27
CA ASN A 193 -17.25 7.11 -6.24
C ASN A 193 -16.17 6.55 -5.31
N ARG A 194 -15.22 5.80 -5.87
CA ARG A 194 -14.08 5.21 -5.15
C ARG A 194 -12.78 5.91 -5.57
N PRO A 195 -12.03 6.47 -4.62
CA PRO A 195 -10.96 7.39 -4.94
C PRO A 195 -9.67 6.67 -5.39
N THR A 196 -9.05 7.22 -6.43
CA THR A 196 -7.74 6.75 -6.91
C THR A 196 -6.83 7.92 -7.26
N ASN A 197 -5.52 7.73 -7.04
CA ASN A 197 -4.48 8.51 -7.71
C ASN A 197 -3.92 7.67 -8.86
N SER A 198 -3.59 8.31 -9.98
CA SER A 198 -2.91 7.67 -11.12
C SER A 198 -1.56 8.30 -11.36
N ILE A 199 -0.49 7.54 -11.11
CA ILE A 199 0.91 7.96 -11.28
C ILE A 199 1.45 7.28 -12.53
N LEU A 200 1.53 8.04 -13.63
CA LEU A 200 2.07 7.57 -14.90
C LEU A 200 3.51 8.06 -15.07
N LEU A 201 4.46 7.14 -15.13
CA LEU A 201 5.87 7.44 -15.43
C LEU A 201 6.15 7.13 -16.90
N LYS A 202 7.15 7.78 -17.51
CA LYS A 202 7.56 7.44 -18.88
C LYS A 202 8.06 5.99 -18.97
N LYS A 203 8.91 5.58 -18.04
CA LYS A 203 9.52 4.25 -17.93
C LYS A 203 10.05 4.08 -16.50
N ILE A 204 10.09 2.86 -15.96
CA ILE A 204 10.79 2.61 -14.69
C ILE A 204 12.29 2.55 -14.96
N THR A 205 13.03 3.59 -14.61
CA THR A 205 14.50 3.65 -14.65
C THR A 205 15.04 3.80 -13.22
N PRO A 206 16.36 3.64 -12.98
CA PRO A 206 16.92 3.94 -11.66
C PRO A 206 16.54 5.35 -11.19
N VAL A 207 16.67 6.37 -12.05
CA VAL A 207 16.24 7.75 -11.76
C VAL A 207 14.77 7.82 -11.37
N SER A 208 13.86 7.30 -12.20
CA SER A 208 12.43 7.46 -11.92
C SER A 208 11.98 6.66 -10.69
N LEU A 209 12.60 5.49 -10.44
CA LEU A 209 12.37 4.71 -9.23
C LEU A 209 12.85 5.47 -8.00
N GLY A 210 14.02 6.11 -8.09
CA GLY A 210 14.59 6.94 -7.03
C GLY A 210 13.66 8.08 -6.65
N SER A 211 13.18 8.84 -7.64
CA SER A 211 12.21 9.91 -7.43
C SER A 211 10.90 9.40 -6.83
N LEU A 212 10.38 8.27 -7.34
CA LEU A 212 9.12 7.71 -6.86
C LEU A 212 9.23 7.26 -5.40
N VAL A 213 10.32 6.58 -5.01
CA VAL A 213 10.52 6.17 -3.61
C VAL A 213 10.60 7.40 -2.71
N ALA A 214 11.41 8.41 -3.08
CA ALA A 214 11.57 9.63 -2.31
C ALA A 214 10.26 10.44 -2.18
N PHE A 215 9.40 10.47 -3.21
CA PHE A 215 8.09 11.11 -3.09
C PHE A 215 7.20 10.45 -2.03
N TYR A 216 7.21 9.13 -1.90
CA TYR A 216 6.50 8.45 -0.82
C TYR A 216 7.16 8.68 0.54
N GLU A 217 8.50 8.70 0.64
CA GLU A 217 9.21 9.07 1.88
C GLU A 217 8.79 10.47 2.36
N HIS A 218 8.71 11.44 1.45
CA HIS A 218 8.24 12.79 1.78
C HIS A 218 6.74 12.86 2.08
N LYS A 219 5.90 12.05 1.41
CA LYS A 219 4.47 11.90 1.78
C LYS A 219 4.36 11.49 3.25
N ILE A 220 5.11 10.45 3.65
CA ILE A 220 5.13 9.91 5.01
C ILE A 220 5.61 10.98 6.00
N PHE A 221 6.66 11.72 5.66
CA PHE A 221 7.16 12.82 6.49
C PHE A 221 6.10 13.91 6.71
N VAL A 222 5.45 14.40 5.65
CA VAL A 222 4.42 15.45 5.76
C VAL A 222 3.27 15.01 6.65
N GLN A 223 2.80 13.77 6.49
CA GLN A 223 1.77 13.19 7.35
C GLN A 223 2.16 13.21 8.83
N GLY A 224 3.38 12.74 9.14
CA GLY A 224 3.87 12.71 10.53
C GLY A 224 4.07 14.09 11.14
N VAL A 225 4.47 15.08 10.34
CA VAL A 225 4.53 16.49 10.77
C VAL A 225 3.14 16.97 11.18
N ILE A 226 2.13 16.77 10.32
CA ILE A 226 0.75 17.22 10.53
C ILE A 226 0.10 16.52 11.72
N TRP A 227 0.28 15.20 11.85
CA TRP A 227 -0.23 14.41 12.99
C TRP A 227 0.51 14.66 14.30
N ASN A 228 1.49 15.55 14.33
CA ASN A 228 2.29 15.82 15.51
C ASN A 228 2.98 14.57 16.10
N ILE A 229 3.48 13.64 15.29
CA ILE A 229 4.17 12.41 15.76
C ILE A 229 5.66 12.38 15.39
N TYR A 230 6.41 11.43 15.94
CA TYR A 230 7.78 11.13 15.52
C TYR A 230 7.80 10.00 14.48
N SER A 231 8.09 10.31 13.22
CA SER A 231 8.11 9.33 12.11
C SER A 231 9.37 8.47 12.02
N PHE A 232 10.39 8.76 12.83
CA PHE A 232 11.75 8.21 12.67
C PHE A 232 12.24 7.41 13.89
N ASP A 233 11.35 7.07 14.81
CA ASP A 233 11.59 6.09 15.88
C ASP A 233 10.73 4.82 15.68
N GLN A 234 11.01 3.76 16.45
CA GLN A 234 10.30 2.48 16.34
C GLN A 234 10.25 1.70 17.67
N TRP A 235 9.95 2.37 18.79
CA TRP A 235 9.91 1.76 20.13
C TRP A 235 8.98 0.54 20.26
N GLY A 236 7.95 0.46 19.40
CA GLY A 236 6.97 -0.65 19.41
C GLY A 236 7.58 -2.04 19.16
N VAL A 237 8.79 -2.14 18.60
CA VAL A 237 9.44 -3.43 18.33
C VAL A 237 10.14 -4.06 19.56
N GLU A 238 10.28 -3.31 20.65
CA GLU A 238 11.09 -3.72 21.79
C GLU A 238 10.42 -4.79 22.66
N LEU A 239 9.12 -4.65 22.92
CA LEU A 239 8.38 -5.57 23.80
C LEU A 239 8.42 -7.00 23.27
N GLY A 240 8.23 -7.19 21.96
CA GLY A 240 8.30 -8.51 21.32
C GLY A 240 9.68 -9.16 21.49
N LYS A 241 10.77 -8.39 21.32
CA LYS A 241 12.13 -8.88 21.51
C LYS A 241 12.40 -9.27 22.98
N GLN A 242 11.94 -8.47 23.93
CA GLN A 242 12.08 -8.76 25.36
C GLN A 242 11.33 -10.03 25.76
N LEU A 243 10.09 -10.22 25.28
CA LEU A 243 9.30 -11.41 25.54
C LEU A 243 9.91 -12.65 24.88
N ALA A 244 10.36 -12.55 23.62
CA ALA A 244 11.02 -13.65 22.92
C ALA A 244 12.29 -14.11 23.64
N ASN A 245 13.10 -13.18 24.15
CA ASN A 245 14.30 -13.49 24.93
C ASN A 245 13.99 -14.21 26.26
N LYS A 246 12.83 -13.94 26.88
CA LYS A 246 12.36 -14.67 28.07
C LYS A 246 11.82 -16.05 27.75
N ILE A 247 11.10 -16.19 26.63
CA ILE A 247 10.49 -17.47 26.20
C ILE A 247 11.56 -18.44 25.68
N LEU A 248 12.57 -17.97 24.95
CA LEU A 248 13.55 -18.84 24.28
C LEU A 248 14.22 -19.87 25.22
N PRO A 249 14.72 -19.52 26.42
CA PRO A 249 15.26 -20.49 27.37
C PRO A 249 14.23 -21.54 27.83
N GLU A 250 12.97 -21.14 28.02
CA GLU A 250 11.90 -22.04 28.43
C GLU A 250 11.61 -23.10 27.36
N LEU A 251 11.89 -22.81 26.09
CA LEU A 251 11.75 -23.79 25.01
C LEU A 251 12.86 -24.84 24.99
N GLN A 252 13.96 -24.67 25.72
CA GLN A 252 15.13 -25.57 25.60
C GLN A 252 14.95 -26.90 26.34
N ASN A 253 14.11 -26.96 27.37
CA ASN A 253 13.84 -28.17 28.16
C ASN A 253 12.42 -28.71 27.91
N ASN A 254 12.10 -29.87 28.51
CA ASN A 254 10.79 -30.53 28.39
C ASN A 254 9.85 -30.27 29.58
N GLU A 255 10.18 -29.32 30.46
CA GLU A 255 9.34 -28.99 31.61
C GLU A 255 8.09 -28.23 31.17
N ASN A 256 6.97 -28.45 31.87
CA ASN A 256 5.76 -27.66 31.61
C ASN A 256 5.97 -26.20 32.05
N VAL A 257 5.57 -25.27 31.20
CA VAL A 257 5.65 -23.82 31.45
C VAL A 257 4.34 -23.32 32.04
N SER A 258 4.44 -22.49 33.09
CA SER A 258 3.31 -21.86 33.80
C SER A 258 3.57 -20.39 34.17
N SER A 259 4.63 -19.79 33.64
CA SER A 259 5.12 -18.44 33.97
C SER A 259 4.38 -17.31 33.24
N HIS A 260 3.57 -17.61 32.22
CA HIS A 260 2.85 -16.63 31.39
C HIS A 260 1.35 -16.69 31.59
N ASP A 261 0.59 -15.97 30.76
CA ASP A 261 -0.85 -16.16 30.64
C ASP A 261 -1.20 -17.58 30.14
N SER A 262 -2.46 -17.98 30.34
CA SER A 262 -2.91 -19.35 30.03
C SER A 262 -2.80 -19.72 28.55
N SER A 263 -2.92 -18.75 27.63
CA SER A 263 -2.76 -18.98 26.19
C SER A 263 -1.31 -19.29 25.86
N THR A 264 -0.39 -18.42 26.27
CA THR A 264 1.05 -18.58 26.03
C THR A 264 1.58 -19.88 26.65
N ASN A 265 1.21 -20.18 27.89
CA ASN A 265 1.57 -21.44 28.55
C ASN A 265 1.03 -22.66 27.79
N GLY A 266 -0.25 -22.65 27.42
CA GLY A 266 -0.90 -23.73 26.69
C GLY A 266 -0.22 -24.01 25.34
N LEU A 267 0.11 -22.95 24.60
CA LEU A 267 0.79 -23.05 23.31
C LEU A 267 2.22 -23.58 23.45
N ILE A 268 2.99 -23.09 24.41
CA ILE A 268 4.36 -23.57 24.66
C ILE A 268 4.32 -25.06 25.02
N ASN A 269 3.42 -25.48 25.90
CA ASN A 269 3.32 -26.88 26.33
C ASN A 269 2.79 -27.78 25.20
N ALA A 270 1.84 -27.30 24.39
CA ALA A 270 1.39 -28.01 23.19
C ALA A 270 2.54 -28.20 22.18
N TYR A 271 3.32 -27.15 21.90
CA TYR A 271 4.54 -27.23 21.08
C TYR A 271 5.54 -28.26 21.63
N LYS A 272 5.82 -28.23 22.93
CA LYS A 272 6.74 -29.19 23.58
C LYS A 272 6.26 -30.64 23.47
N SER A 273 4.96 -30.87 23.49
CA SER A 273 4.35 -32.20 23.28
C SER A 273 4.46 -32.65 21.81
N MET A 274 4.27 -31.73 20.85
CA MET A 274 4.29 -32.03 19.42
C MET A 274 5.68 -32.19 18.79
N ARG A 275 6.72 -31.60 19.40
CA ARG A 275 8.09 -31.64 18.84
C ARG A 275 8.86 -32.93 19.14
N GLN A 276 8.27 -33.81 19.97
CA GLN A 276 8.81 -35.14 20.25
C GLN A 276 8.46 -36.08 19.10
#